data_AF-A0A0G0JFE7-F1
#
_entry.id   AF-A0A0G0JFE7-F1
#
_cell.length_a   1.000
_cell.length_b   1.000
_cell.length_c   1.000
_cell.angle_alpha   90.00
_cell.angle_beta   90.00
_cell.angle_gamma   90.00
#
_symmetry.space_group_name_H-M   'P 1'
#
loop_
_entity.id
_entity.type
_entity.pdbx_description
1 polymer ?
#
loop_
_entity_poly.entity_id
_entity_poly.type
_entity_poly.pdbx_seq_one_letter_code
_entity_poly.pdbx_strand_id
1 'polypeptide(L)'
;MKKPLKLPKFKSEDEEREFWANVDLSEYYEPSDMEKVSFPNLKPTSRSISIRIPEYLLNRVKEKANEINVPYQSLIKDYIKKGVLS
;
A
#
# COMPACT_ATOMS: atom_id res chain seq x y z
N MET A 1 -7.46 29.42 2.94
CA MET A 1 -8.74 28.82 2.45
C MET A 1 -9.48 29.83 1.59
N LYS A 2 -9.89 29.46 0.36
CA LYS A 2 -10.55 30.37 -0.59
C LYS A 2 -12.07 30.38 -0.50
N LYS A 3 -12.71 29.20 -0.35
CA LYS A 3 -14.18 29.04 -0.29
C LYS A 3 -14.56 27.86 0.61
N PRO A 4 -15.69 27.94 1.36
CA PRO A 4 -16.14 26.82 2.18
C PRO A 4 -16.73 25.71 1.30
N LEU A 5 -16.11 24.53 1.32
CA LEU A 5 -16.63 23.33 0.65
C LEU A 5 -17.85 22.81 1.43
N LYS A 6 -19.02 22.77 0.79
CA LYS A 6 -20.24 22.17 1.36
C LYS A 6 -20.35 20.72 0.90
N LEU A 7 -20.03 19.79 1.80
CA LEU A 7 -20.16 18.36 1.53
C LEU A 7 -21.64 17.94 1.58
N PRO A 8 -22.18 17.32 0.52
CA PRO A 8 -23.51 16.71 0.56
C PRO A 8 -23.51 15.46 1.46
N LYS A 9 -24.68 15.04 1.94
CA LYS A 9 -24.81 13.74 2.64
C LYS A 9 -24.85 12.63 1.59
N PHE A 10 -23.77 11.86 1.48
CA PHE A 10 -23.70 10.69 0.60
C PHE A 10 -24.47 9.51 1.19
N LYS A 11 -25.11 8.71 0.34
CA LYS A 11 -25.79 7.48 0.76
C LYS A 11 -24.93 6.23 0.58
N SER A 12 -23.91 6.29 -0.27
CA SER A 12 -23.01 5.18 -0.62
C SER A 12 -21.56 5.65 -0.77
N GLU A 13 -20.61 4.75 -0.54
CA GLU A 13 -19.17 4.98 -0.78
C GLU A 13 -18.90 5.29 -2.26
N ASP A 14 -19.65 4.69 -3.18
CA ASP A 14 -19.45 4.89 -4.62
C ASP A 14 -19.85 6.31 -5.06
N GLU A 15 -20.92 6.87 -4.48
CA GLU A 15 -21.33 8.28 -4.72
C GLU A 15 -20.28 9.25 -4.19
N GLU A 16 -19.67 8.94 -3.05
CA GLU A 16 -18.58 9.73 -2.48
C GLU A 16 -17.34 9.68 -3.38
N ARG A 17 -16.99 8.50 -3.89
CA ARG A 17 -15.85 8.30 -4.79
C ARG A 17 -16.01 9.10 -6.09
N GLU A 18 -17.19 9.07 -6.69
CA GLU A 18 -17.50 9.86 -7.90
C GLU A 18 -17.46 11.37 -7.64
N PHE A 19 -17.96 11.81 -6.48
CA PHE A 19 -17.89 13.22 -6.09
C PHE A 19 -16.43 13.70 -5.98
N TRP A 20 -15.58 12.96 -5.25
CA TRP A 20 -14.16 13.32 -5.10
C TRP A 20 -13.37 13.25 -6.41
N ALA A 21 -13.76 12.38 -7.34
CA ALA A 21 -13.11 12.30 -8.65
C ALA A 21 -13.35 13.53 -9.53
N ASN A 22 -14.49 14.22 -9.34
CA ASN A 22 -14.89 15.36 -10.16
C ASN A 22 -14.62 16.72 -9.49
N VAL A 23 -14.39 16.75 -8.18
CA VAL A 23 -14.16 18.00 -7.44
C VAL A 23 -12.71 18.45 -7.56
N ASP A 24 -12.50 19.66 -8.06
CA ASP A 24 -11.20 20.33 -8.02
C ASP A 24 -10.99 21.02 -6.66
N LEU A 25 -10.07 20.48 -5.86
CA LEU A 25 -9.72 20.98 -4.54
C LEU A 25 -8.97 22.32 -4.58
N SER A 26 -8.38 22.69 -5.72
CA SER A 26 -7.60 23.93 -5.89
C SER A 26 -8.46 25.21 -5.86
N GLU A 27 -9.77 25.06 -6.11
CA GLU A 27 -10.75 26.15 -6.01
C GLU A 27 -11.14 26.49 -4.56
N TYR A 28 -10.94 25.53 -3.64
CA TYR A 28 -11.39 25.64 -2.25
C TYR A 28 -10.23 25.84 -1.27
N TYR A 29 -9.07 25.22 -1.53
CA TYR A 29 -7.91 25.20 -0.62
C TYR A 29 -6.70 25.92 -1.21
N GLU A 30 -5.90 26.53 -0.34
CA GLU A 30 -4.58 27.08 -0.69
C GLU A 30 -3.46 26.13 -0.21
N PRO A 31 -2.27 26.17 -0.84
CA PRO A 31 -1.14 25.36 -0.41
C PRO A 31 -0.73 25.58 1.06
N SER A 32 -1.04 26.76 1.62
CA SER A 32 -0.84 27.11 3.02
C SER A 32 -1.82 26.43 3.99
N ASP A 33 -2.94 25.90 3.48
CA ASP A 33 -3.93 25.15 4.26
C ASP A 33 -3.58 23.64 4.34
N MET A 34 -2.59 23.19 3.58
CA MET A 34 -2.22 21.76 3.50
C MET A 34 -1.24 21.40 4.61
N GLU A 35 -1.62 20.43 5.44
CA GLU A 35 -0.77 19.91 6.51
C GLU A 35 -0.06 18.62 6.07
N LYS A 36 1.24 18.49 6.39
CA LYS A 36 1.99 17.26 6.12
C LYS A 36 1.53 16.17 7.08
N VAL A 37 0.55 15.39 6.65
CA VAL A 37 0.13 14.20 7.37
C VAL A 37 1.08 13.05 7.08
N SER A 38 1.71 12.52 8.14
CA SER A 38 2.34 11.21 8.09
C SER A 38 1.26 10.19 8.43
N PHE A 39 1.21 9.08 7.71
CA PHE A 39 0.36 7.94 8.04
C PHE A 39 1.19 6.83 8.70
N PRO A 40 1.71 7.02 9.93
CA PRO A 40 2.59 6.04 10.58
C PRO A 40 1.86 4.72 10.86
N ASN A 41 0.52 4.74 10.92
CA ASN A 41 -0.32 3.60 11.26
C ASN A 41 -0.95 2.90 10.06
N LEU A 42 -0.67 3.33 8.82
CA LEU A 42 -1.00 2.56 7.62
C LEU A 42 -0.03 1.37 7.55
N LYS A 43 -0.30 0.35 8.37
CA LYS A 43 0.43 -0.92 8.36
C LYS A 43 0.31 -1.51 6.95
N PRO A 44 1.43 -1.88 6.29
CA PRO A 44 1.36 -2.77 5.14
C PRO A 44 0.58 -4.02 5.57
N THR A 45 -0.63 -4.19 5.04
CA THR A 45 -1.48 -5.31 5.41
C THR A 45 -0.84 -6.58 4.87
N SER A 46 -0.34 -7.46 5.75
CA SER A 46 0.16 -8.78 5.36
C SER A 46 -0.98 -9.78 5.38
N ARG A 47 -1.20 -10.48 4.27
CA ARG A 47 -2.19 -11.56 4.17
C ARG A 47 -1.46 -12.89 4.03
N SER A 48 -1.81 -13.86 4.87
CA SER A 48 -1.32 -15.24 4.73
C SER A 48 -1.92 -15.86 3.47
N ILE A 49 -1.06 -16.40 2.60
CA ILE A 49 -1.45 -17.11 1.39
C ILE A 49 -0.74 -18.46 1.34
N SER A 50 -1.40 -19.47 0.78
CA SER A 50 -0.79 -20.76 0.49
C SER A 50 -0.28 -20.78 -0.95
N ILE A 51 0.99 -21.08 -1.15
CA ILE A 51 1.64 -21.15 -2.47
C ILE A 51 2.29 -22.53 -2.61
N ARG A 52 2.21 -23.14 -3.80
CA ARG A 52 2.96 -24.36 -4.12
C ARG A 52 4.30 -24.00 -4.72
N ILE A 53 5.37 -24.58 -4.18
CA ILE A 53 6.75 -24.37 -4.62
C ILE A 53 7.40 -25.75 -4.76
N PRO A 54 8.20 -26.01 -5.82
CA PRO A 54 8.96 -27.23 -5.93
C PRO A 54 9.91 -27.43 -4.75
N GLU A 55 10.03 -28.67 -4.25
CA GLU A 55 10.82 -28.98 -3.06
C GLU A 55 12.30 -28.61 -3.19
N TYR A 56 12.90 -28.89 -4.35
CA TYR A 56 14.30 -28.55 -4.62
C TYR A 56 14.54 -27.04 -4.48
N LEU A 57 13.58 -26.21 -4.90
CA LEU A 57 13.71 -24.76 -4.84
C LEU A 57 13.57 -24.27 -3.40
N LEU A 58 12.63 -24.84 -2.63
CA LEU A 58 12.49 -24.52 -1.22
C LEU A 58 13.79 -24.82 -0.43
N ASN A 59 14.44 -25.94 -0.74
CA ASN A 59 15.71 -26.31 -0.10
C ASN A 59 16.83 -25.31 -0.44
N ARG A 60 16.97 -24.93 -1.72
CA ARG A 60 17.93 -23.90 -2.15
C ARG A 60 17.70 -22.55 -1.48
N VAL A 61 16.43 -22.14 -1.32
CA VAL A 61 16.09 -20.90 -0.64
C VAL A 61 16.46 -20.95 0.84
N LYS A 62 16.25 -22.10 1.51
CA LYS A 62 16.68 -22.29 2.91
C LYS A 62 18.20 -22.23 3.06
N GLU A 63 18.94 -22.89 2.18
CA GLU A 63 20.41 -22.82 2.14
C GLU A 63 20.89 -21.37 2.03
N LYS A 64 20.34 -20.63 1.04
CA LYS A 64 20.75 -19.25 0.79
C LYS A 64 20.37 -18.31 1.92
N ALA A 65 19.19 -18.53 2.52
CA ALA A 65 18.72 -17.75 3.65
C ALA A 65 19.63 -17.93 4.88
N ASN A 66 20.08 -19.17 5.12
CA ASN A 66 21.02 -19.48 6.19
C ASN A 66 22.40 -18.83 5.95
N GLU A 67 22.90 -18.87 4.71
CA GLU A 67 24.17 -18.23 4.32
C GLU A 67 24.20 -16.73 4.66
N ILE A 68 23.09 -16.03 4.44
CA ILE A 68 22.96 -14.59 4.70
C ILE A 68 22.33 -14.26 6.06
N ASN A 69 22.14 -15.26 6.94
CA ASN A 69 21.54 -15.14 8.27
C ASN A 69 20.15 -14.46 8.29
N VAL A 70 19.27 -14.81 7.36
CA VAL A 70 17.87 -14.34 7.34
C VAL A 70 16.88 -15.51 7.34
N PRO A 71 15.63 -15.31 7.82
CA PRO A 71 14.59 -16.31 7.66
C PRO A 71 14.27 -16.57 6.19
N TYR A 72 14.11 -17.83 5.79
CA TYR A 72 13.79 -18.20 4.40
C TYR A 72 12.50 -17.53 3.89
N GLN A 73 11.52 -17.31 4.76
CA GLN A 73 10.26 -16.62 4.43
C GLN A 73 10.49 -15.14 4.10
N SER A 74 11.43 -14.47 4.78
CA SER A 74 11.81 -13.09 4.46
C SER A 74 12.54 -13.03 3.12
N LEU A 75 13.44 -13.99 2.85
CA LEU A 75 14.13 -14.06 1.57
C LEU A 75 13.16 -14.31 0.39
N ILE A 76 12.13 -15.14 0.58
CA ILE A 76 11.07 -15.34 -0.42
C ILE A 76 10.34 -14.02 -0.71
N LYS A 77 9.99 -13.24 0.33
CA LYS A 77 9.34 -11.94 0.15
C LYS A 77 10.22 -10.97 -0.64
N ASP A 78 11.52 -10.94 -0.37
CA ASP A 78 12.46 -10.08 -1.10
C ASP A 78 12.59 -10.48 -2.57
N TYR A 79 12.60 -11.78 -2.89
CA TYR A 79 12.61 -12.22 -4.29
C TYR A 79 11.32 -11.87 -5.03
N ILE A 80 10.15 -12.06 -4.41
CA ILE A 80 8.87 -11.65 -4.99
C ILE A 80 8.85 -10.13 -5.20
N LYS A 81 9.30 -9.36 -4.20
CA LYS A 81 9.40 -7.91 -4.30
C LYS A 81 10.30 -7.49 -5.46
N LYS A 82 11.47 -8.12 -5.62
CA LYS A 82 12.39 -7.86 -6.72
C LYS A 82 11.78 -8.18 -8.09
N GLY A 83 11.02 -9.26 -8.23
CA GLY A 83 10.41 -9.63 -9.51
C GLY A 83 9.17 -8.82 -9.90
N VAL A 84 8.46 -8.23 -8.92
CA VAL A 84 7.27 -7.39 -9.19
C VAL A 84 7.63 -5.91 -9.37
N LEU A 85 8.69 -5.43 -8.69
CA LEU A 85 9.13 -4.03 -8.73
C LEU A 85 10.32 -3.79 -9.68
N SER A 86 10.75 -4.81 -10.44
CA SER A 86 11.75 -4.67 -11.51
C SER A 86 11.14 -4.18 -12.81
#